data_AF-A0A350J5T0-F1
#
_entry.id   AF-A0A350J5T0-F1
#
_cell.length_a   1.000
_cell.length_b   1.000
_cell.length_c   1.000
_cell.angle_alpha   90.00
_cell.angle_beta   90.00
_cell.angle_gamma   90.00
#
_symmetry.space_group_name_H-M   'P 1'
#
loop_
_entity.id
_entity.type
_entity.pdbx_description
1 polymer ?
#
loop_
_entity_poly.entity_id
_entity_poly.type
_entity_poly.pdbx_seq_one_letter_code
_entity_poly.pdbx_strand_id
1 'polypeptide(L)'
;MKLSELLRFDDIVIQCHDNPDADALASGYALLWYFNQHNKAARFIYRGRNEVTKSNLKIMITELSIPVSYEPDFTDRPQLLVTVDCQPGQRNVTDTPADTVATIDHHQVTSSLPELSEVRSGVGSCATVIWDMIRDEGLDPDSDKLIATALYYGLFTDTNRLSEISHPLDRDMAEQLTVNKAVIRAMCNSNISLEELTLSGKAIFENYYNESNKYLVIRAEKCDPNILGVISDFALEADAVDVCVAYYTGDEEIKFSVRSCTKEVHANELASYISEGVGGGGGHIYKAGGTIRPELIADGRAEGYIDRRLIDYYDKYMVMYAKDMTLDTSTFKKYEKIPQELGVVSLKKVFPIDTHVEIRTMEGDITVTVTDDLYLMVGLAGEIYPIAEKKLRSSYFALGRPYSRTFEYAPTIKDIQSDEKKSVIDYAEAVISIGSTRIYAKPLDRPIKLFTEWDDEKYYYGDVGDYITVREDDPHDIYVVNRTMFDRLYKECD
;
A
#
# COMPACT_ATOMS: atom_id res chain seq x y z
N MET A 1 2.08 3.24 27.48
CA MET A 1 2.63 4.02 28.61
C MET A 1 1.83 5.32 28.81
N LYS A 2 2.04 6.07 29.90
CA LYS A 2 1.53 7.44 30.08
C LYS A 2 2.63 8.50 29.91
N LEU A 3 2.29 9.73 29.49
CA LEU A 3 3.26 10.82 29.30
C LEU A 3 3.88 11.28 30.63
N SER A 4 3.12 11.24 31.71
CA SER A 4 3.55 11.55 33.08
C SER A 4 4.70 10.65 33.56
N GLU A 5 4.85 9.44 33.02
CA GLU A 5 5.99 8.56 33.33
C GLU A 5 7.31 9.13 32.81
N LEU A 6 7.26 9.96 31.77
CA LEU A 6 8.44 10.62 31.18
C LEU A 6 8.88 11.85 31.98
N LEU A 7 8.02 12.41 32.84
CA LEU A 7 8.33 13.60 33.64
C LEU A 7 9.36 13.32 34.75
N ARG A 8 9.78 12.07 34.96
CA ARG A 8 10.88 11.73 35.88
C ARG A 8 12.27 12.09 35.35
N PHE A 9 12.39 12.37 34.06
CA PHE A 9 13.65 12.74 33.41
C PHE A 9 13.76 14.27 33.27
N ASP A 10 14.97 14.82 33.29
CA ASP A 10 15.19 16.27 33.17
C ASP A 10 15.87 16.66 31.85
N ASP A 11 16.78 15.82 31.33
CA ASP A 11 17.40 15.99 30.01
C ASP A 11 16.68 15.13 28.97
N ILE A 12 15.79 15.76 28.22
CA ILE A 12 14.86 15.11 27.30
C ILE A 12 15.12 15.60 25.87
N VAL A 13 15.29 14.65 24.95
CA VAL A 13 15.35 14.90 23.51
C VAL A 13 14.21 14.18 22.83
N ILE A 14 13.43 14.89 22.04
CA ILE A 14 12.41 14.36 21.15
C ILE A 14 13.04 14.27 19.76
N GLN A 15 12.95 13.11 19.12
CA GLN A 15 13.48 12.89 17.78
C GLN A 15 12.42 12.26 16.89
N CYS A 16 12.16 12.85 15.73
CA CYS A 16 11.38 12.20 14.68
C CYS A 16 12.28 11.52 13.64
N HIS A 17 11.69 10.90 12.61
CA HIS A 17 12.45 10.28 11.53
C HIS A 17 13.27 11.30 10.71
N ASP A 18 14.27 10.80 10.00
CA ASP A 18 15.32 11.59 9.33
C ASP A 18 14.77 12.58 8.31
N ASN A 19 13.73 12.20 7.58
CA ASN A 19 13.07 13.04 6.58
C ASN A 19 11.67 13.42 7.06
N PRO A 20 11.51 14.31 8.04
CA PRO A 20 10.25 14.55 8.72
C PRO A 20 9.16 15.01 7.75
N ASP A 21 7.94 14.49 7.94
CA ASP A 21 6.74 15.00 7.31
C ASP A 21 5.92 15.85 8.30
N ALA A 22 4.67 16.14 7.96
CA ALA A 22 3.83 16.97 8.81
C ALA A 22 3.37 16.24 10.08
N ASP A 23 3.20 14.92 10.07
CA ASP A 23 2.76 14.17 11.25
C ASP A 23 3.89 14.07 12.27
N ALA A 24 5.11 13.76 11.82
CA ALA A 24 6.33 13.83 12.62
C ALA A 24 6.55 15.21 13.27
N LEU A 25 6.40 16.30 12.50
CA LEU A 25 6.57 17.67 13.01
C LEU A 25 5.48 18.06 14.01
N ALA A 26 4.22 17.70 13.73
CA ALA A 26 3.10 17.95 14.63
C ALA A 26 3.27 17.20 15.95
N SER A 27 3.62 15.92 15.86
CA SER A 27 3.82 15.00 16.98
C SER A 27 4.92 15.49 17.92
N GLY A 28 6.10 15.79 17.38
CA GLY A 28 7.20 16.31 18.19
C GLY A 28 6.90 17.68 18.80
N TYR A 29 6.19 18.55 18.07
CA TYR A 29 5.80 19.86 18.59
C TYR A 29 4.82 19.77 19.76
N ALA A 30 3.77 18.95 19.63
CA ALA A 30 2.78 18.75 20.69
C ALA A 30 3.40 18.12 21.94
N LEU A 31 4.33 17.18 21.76
CA LEU A 31 5.05 16.58 22.88
C LEU A 31 6.01 17.58 23.57
N LEU A 32 6.71 18.42 22.79
CA LEU A 32 7.54 19.49 23.34
C LEU A 32 6.68 20.50 24.13
N TRP A 33 5.52 20.87 23.61
CA TRP A 33 4.56 21.71 24.31
C TRP A 33 4.11 21.08 25.62
N TYR A 34 3.78 19.78 25.62
CA TYR A 34 3.43 19.05 26.83
C TYR A 34 4.55 19.11 27.89
N PHE A 35 5.80 18.84 27.52
CA PHE A 35 6.93 18.95 28.45
C PHE A 35 7.10 20.37 29.01
N ASN A 36 6.89 21.40 28.18
CA ASN A 36 6.93 22.80 28.62
C ASN A 36 5.83 23.12 29.65
N GLN A 37 4.61 22.58 29.49
CA GLN A 37 3.53 22.73 30.49
C GLN A 37 3.94 22.17 31.87
N HIS A 38 4.85 21.20 31.89
CA HIS A 38 5.40 20.60 33.09
C HIS A 38 6.77 21.16 33.50
N ASN A 39 7.20 22.30 32.95
CA ASN A 39 8.49 22.96 33.22
C ASN A 39 9.71 22.06 32.94
N LYS A 40 9.62 21.16 31.96
CA LYS A 40 10.73 20.34 31.49
C LYS A 40 11.42 20.99 30.30
N ALA A 41 12.76 21.02 30.33
CA ALA A 41 13.57 21.59 29.25
C ALA A 41 13.87 20.51 28.20
N ALA A 42 12.90 20.23 27.33
CA ALA A 42 13.07 19.30 26.23
C ALA A 42 13.59 19.98 24.95
N ARG A 43 14.30 19.23 24.10
CA ARG A 43 14.71 19.66 22.74
C ARG A 43 13.97 18.81 21.70
N PHE A 44 13.54 19.42 20.59
CA PHE A 44 12.96 18.69 19.46
C PHE A 44 13.88 18.76 18.25
N ILE A 45 14.33 17.60 17.75
CA ILE A 45 15.36 17.50 16.70
C ILE A 45 14.96 16.52 15.59
N TYR A 46 15.57 16.66 14.42
CA TYR A 46 15.64 15.61 13.40
C TYR A 46 17.06 15.56 12.80
N ARG A 47 17.43 14.40 12.24
CA ARG A 47 18.84 14.06 11.98
C ARG A 47 19.13 13.51 10.58
N GLY A 48 18.24 13.74 9.61
CA GLY A 48 18.44 13.25 8.26
C GLY A 48 19.64 13.86 7.55
N ARG A 49 19.88 13.42 6.31
CA ARG A 49 20.99 13.91 5.49
C ARG A 49 20.82 15.34 5.00
N ASN A 50 19.57 15.80 4.91
CA ASN A 50 19.22 17.09 4.34
C ASN A 50 18.23 17.80 5.26
N GLU A 51 18.27 19.13 5.24
CA GLU A 51 17.23 19.95 5.85
C GLU A 51 15.88 19.79 5.16
N VAL A 52 14.80 20.11 5.89
CA VAL A 52 13.45 20.17 5.31
C VAL A 52 13.41 21.18 4.18
N THR A 53 13.20 20.70 2.96
CA THR A 53 13.14 21.54 1.75
C THR A 53 11.71 21.82 1.29
N LYS A 54 10.75 20.92 1.55
CA LYS A 54 9.36 21.01 1.07
C LYS A 54 8.68 22.29 1.54
N SER A 55 8.08 23.02 0.61
CA SER A 55 7.49 24.36 0.86
C SER A 55 6.37 24.32 1.91
N ASN A 56 5.48 23.33 1.86
CA ASN A 56 4.41 23.17 2.84
C ASN A 56 4.93 22.96 4.28
N LEU A 57 6.01 22.17 4.45
CA LEU A 57 6.64 21.94 5.75
C LEU A 57 7.43 23.17 6.22
N LYS A 58 8.09 23.91 5.32
CA LYS A 58 8.71 25.20 5.67
C LYS A 58 7.70 26.23 6.16
N ILE A 59 6.53 26.29 5.51
CA ILE A 59 5.40 27.11 5.96
C ILE A 59 4.92 26.63 7.32
N MET A 60 4.76 25.32 7.51
CA MET A 60 4.37 24.73 8.80
C MET A 60 5.32 25.16 9.93
N ILE A 61 6.62 24.97 9.75
CA ILE A 61 7.64 25.32 10.75
C ILE A 61 7.60 26.83 11.06
N THR A 62 7.50 27.68 10.02
CA THR A 62 7.55 29.13 10.17
C THR A 62 6.27 29.71 10.78
N GLU A 63 5.11 29.39 10.19
CA GLU A 63 3.81 29.96 10.59
C GLU A 63 3.31 29.38 11.93
N LEU A 64 3.72 28.15 12.27
CA LEU A 64 3.39 27.53 13.57
C LEU A 64 4.49 27.69 14.62
N SER A 65 5.60 28.35 14.25
CA SER A 65 6.75 28.57 15.13
C SER A 65 7.27 27.28 15.78
N ILE A 66 7.35 26.20 15.00
CA ILE A 66 7.77 24.89 15.50
C ILE A 66 9.25 24.95 15.89
N PRO A 67 9.62 24.75 17.17
CA PRO A 67 10.99 24.85 17.62
C PRO A 67 11.76 23.54 17.39
N VAL A 68 11.76 23.07 16.13
CA VAL A 68 12.53 21.91 15.69
C VAL A 68 13.92 22.34 15.22
N SER A 69 14.98 21.63 15.63
CA SER A 69 16.34 21.85 15.11
C SER A 69 16.81 20.72 14.21
N TYR A 70 17.56 21.09 13.17
CA TYR A 70 18.27 20.15 12.31
C TYR A 70 19.64 19.83 12.91
N GLU A 71 19.84 18.60 13.36
CA GLU A 71 21.02 18.19 14.13
C GLU A 71 21.65 16.90 13.55
N PRO A 72 22.15 16.92 12.31
CA PRO A 72 22.70 15.71 11.66
C PRO A 72 23.85 15.09 12.49
N ASP A 73 24.68 15.95 13.08
CA ASP A 73 25.85 15.58 13.88
C ASP A 73 25.57 15.57 15.39
N PHE A 74 24.32 15.38 15.82
CA PHE A 74 23.98 15.29 17.24
C PHE A 74 24.78 14.17 17.93
N THR A 75 25.50 14.52 18.99
CA THR A 75 26.38 13.58 19.72
C THR A 75 26.10 13.50 21.22
N ASP A 76 25.18 14.32 21.74
CA ASP A 76 24.82 14.27 23.16
C ASP A 76 24.17 12.93 23.50
N ARG A 77 24.34 12.49 24.75
CA ARG A 77 23.65 11.33 25.33
C ARG A 77 22.62 11.82 26.35
N PRO A 78 21.37 12.10 25.96
CA PRO A 78 20.33 12.53 26.89
C PRO A 78 19.93 11.40 27.85
N GLN A 79 19.36 11.80 28.98
CA GLN A 79 18.75 10.85 29.92
C GLN A 79 17.57 10.12 29.28
N LEU A 80 16.74 10.87 28.52
CA LEU A 80 15.61 10.33 27.78
C LEU A 80 15.66 10.79 26.32
N LEU A 81 15.63 9.82 25.42
CA LEU A 81 15.26 10.02 24.03
C LEU A 81 13.82 9.56 23.82
N VAL A 82 12.95 10.42 23.30
CA VAL A 82 11.61 10.03 22.84
C VAL A 82 11.61 10.03 21.32
N THR A 83 11.46 8.85 20.71
CA THR A 83 11.21 8.76 19.28
C THR A 83 9.72 8.98 19.01
N VAL A 84 9.39 9.86 18.08
CA VAL A 84 8.01 10.18 17.71
C VAL A 84 7.80 9.94 16.23
N ASP A 85 6.69 9.27 15.91
CA ASP A 85 6.33 8.89 14.54
C ASP A 85 7.39 8.00 13.86
N CYS A 86 8.18 7.30 14.68
CA CYS A 86 9.21 6.39 14.23
C CYS A 86 9.68 5.45 15.34
N GLN A 87 10.24 4.30 14.94
CA GLN A 87 10.78 3.27 15.84
C GLN A 87 12.30 3.19 15.69
N PRO A 88 13.05 3.00 16.79
CA PRO A 88 14.48 2.75 16.75
C PRO A 88 14.86 1.60 15.80
N GLY A 89 15.97 1.74 15.06
CA GLY A 89 16.46 0.73 14.12
C GLY A 89 15.78 0.73 12.74
N GLN A 90 14.77 1.58 12.51
CA GLN A 90 14.22 1.79 11.17
C GLN A 90 15.25 2.48 10.25
N ARG A 91 15.24 2.13 8.95
CA ARG A 91 16.21 2.66 7.96
C ARG A 91 16.19 4.20 7.84
N ASN A 92 15.05 4.83 8.10
CA ASN A 92 14.87 6.28 8.02
C ASN A 92 15.01 6.96 9.40
N VAL A 93 15.69 6.34 10.35
CA VAL A 93 15.91 6.88 11.70
C VAL A 93 17.38 6.75 12.03
N THR A 94 18.06 7.88 12.19
CA THR A 94 19.44 7.90 12.66
C THR A 94 19.49 7.61 14.15
N ASP A 95 20.26 6.58 14.54
CA ASP A 95 20.40 6.19 15.94
C ASP A 95 21.02 7.32 16.79
N THR A 96 20.37 7.61 17.92
CA THR A 96 20.85 8.57 18.92
C THR A 96 21.08 7.83 20.24
N PRO A 97 22.30 7.89 20.81
CA PRO A 97 22.58 7.23 22.08
C PRO A 97 21.83 7.93 23.22
N ALA A 98 21.18 7.18 24.10
CA ALA A 98 20.52 7.71 25.30
C ALA A 98 20.61 6.70 26.46
N ASP A 99 20.34 7.16 27.68
CA ASP A 99 20.24 6.27 28.85
C ASP A 99 18.91 5.50 28.86
N THR A 100 17.82 6.17 28.47
CA THR A 100 16.49 5.57 28.28
C THR A 100 15.92 6.01 26.94
N VAL A 101 15.25 5.08 26.25
CA VAL A 101 14.51 5.36 25.01
C VAL A 101 13.03 5.11 25.25
N ALA A 102 12.20 6.04 24.82
CA ALA A 102 10.76 5.88 24.72
C ALA A 102 10.30 6.06 23.27
N THR A 103 9.18 5.45 22.90
CA THR A 103 8.64 5.52 21.54
C THR A 103 7.14 5.80 21.55
N ILE A 104 6.70 6.76 20.76
CA ILE A 104 5.28 7.04 20.48
C ILE A 104 5.11 6.99 18.97
N ASP A 105 4.25 6.10 18.48
CA ASP A 105 4.12 5.83 17.04
C ASP A 105 2.71 5.29 16.68
N HIS A 106 2.37 5.35 15.40
CA HIS A 106 1.16 4.74 14.84
C HIS A 106 1.47 3.74 13.71
N HIS A 107 2.74 3.57 13.32
CA HIS A 107 3.09 2.56 12.33
C HIS A 107 2.97 1.14 12.89
N GLN A 108 2.97 0.15 11.99
CA GLN A 108 3.06 -1.26 12.40
C GLN A 108 4.36 -1.51 13.15
N VAL A 109 4.29 -2.34 14.20
CA VAL A 109 5.48 -2.72 14.97
C VAL A 109 6.33 -3.66 14.13
N THR A 110 7.55 -3.22 13.79
CA THR A 110 8.45 -3.96 12.88
C THR A 110 9.64 -4.59 13.61
N SER A 111 9.88 -4.22 14.86
CA SER A 111 11.00 -4.69 15.67
C SER A 111 10.65 -4.69 17.17
N SER A 112 11.58 -5.13 18.01
CA SER A 112 11.40 -5.06 19.46
C SER A 112 11.34 -3.61 19.93
N LEU A 113 10.25 -3.23 20.58
CA LEU A 113 10.07 -1.89 21.12
C LEU A 113 10.80 -1.71 22.46
N PRO A 114 11.23 -0.47 22.79
CA PRO A 114 11.65 -0.11 24.14
C PRO A 114 10.56 -0.38 25.18
N GLU A 115 10.94 -0.50 26.46
CA GLU A 115 9.98 -0.72 27.56
C GLU A 115 8.95 0.41 27.66
N LEU A 116 9.40 1.65 27.44
CA LEU A 116 8.53 2.83 27.41
C LEU A 116 8.02 3.03 25.99
N SER A 117 6.97 2.33 25.58
CA SER A 117 6.37 2.52 24.26
C SER A 117 4.86 2.65 24.30
N GLU A 118 4.33 3.47 23.39
CA GLU A 118 2.92 3.57 23.06
C GLU A 118 2.80 3.54 21.53
N VAL A 119 2.40 2.40 20.97
CA VAL A 119 2.20 2.25 19.53
C VAL A 119 0.76 1.88 19.26
N ARG A 120 0.03 2.71 18.49
CA ARG A 120 -1.40 2.51 18.22
C ARG A 120 -1.68 2.39 16.72
N SER A 121 -1.36 1.21 16.16
CA SER A 121 -1.36 1.03 14.70
C SER A 121 -2.71 1.05 13.99
N GLY A 122 -3.81 1.18 14.74
CA GLY A 122 -5.16 1.34 14.19
C GLY A 122 -5.59 2.81 14.05
N VAL A 123 -4.76 3.76 14.46
CA VAL A 123 -5.03 5.21 14.41
C VAL A 123 -4.38 5.81 13.16
N GLY A 124 -5.05 6.78 12.55
CA GLY A 124 -4.65 7.35 11.27
C GLY A 124 -3.35 8.15 11.29
N SER A 125 -2.90 8.66 12.44
CA SER A 125 -1.63 9.38 12.57
C SER A 125 -1.07 9.36 14.00
N CYS A 126 0.24 9.57 14.15
CA CYS A 126 0.90 9.74 15.44
C CYS A 126 0.46 11.04 16.15
N ALA A 127 0.12 12.09 15.39
CA ALA A 127 -0.46 13.32 15.98
C ALA A 127 -1.75 13.01 16.75
N THR A 128 -2.62 12.13 16.24
CA THR A 128 -3.81 11.69 16.98
C THR A 128 -3.45 10.95 18.26
N VAL A 129 -2.43 10.08 18.23
CA VAL A 129 -1.96 9.34 19.42
C VAL A 129 -1.51 10.32 20.50
N ILE A 130 -0.67 11.30 20.15
CA ILE A 130 -0.16 12.29 21.10
C ILE A 130 -1.28 13.20 21.62
N TRP A 131 -2.19 13.64 20.75
CA TRP A 131 -3.35 14.44 21.15
C TRP A 131 -4.19 13.73 22.22
N ASP A 132 -4.48 12.45 22.01
CA ASP A 132 -5.26 11.65 22.95
C ASP A 132 -4.50 11.41 24.27
N MET A 133 -3.20 11.07 24.19
CA MET A 133 -2.37 10.91 25.38
C MET A 133 -2.30 12.19 26.22
N ILE A 134 -2.22 13.38 25.60
CA ILE A 134 -2.23 14.66 26.32
C ILE A 134 -3.59 14.90 27.00
N ARG A 135 -4.69 14.60 26.32
CA ARG A 135 -6.05 14.74 26.87
C ARG A 135 -6.32 13.80 28.04
N ASP A 136 -5.80 12.58 27.98
CA ASP A 136 -5.85 11.61 29.08
C ASP A 136 -5.17 12.12 30.36
N GLU A 137 -4.23 13.07 30.22
CA GLU A 137 -3.55 13.73 31.35
C GLU A 137 -4.25 15.02 31.80
N GLY A 138 -5.39 15.36 31.20
CA GLY A 138 -6.23 16.50 31.57
C GLY A 138 -5.78 17.84 31.00
N LEU A 139 -4.85 17.84 30.04
CA LEU A 139 -4.47 19.02 29.27
C LEU A 139 -5.28 19.11 27.97
N ASP A 140 -5.49 20.34 27.50
CA ASP A 140 -6.24 20.60 26.27
C ASP A 140 -5.32 21.19 25.19
N PRO A 141 -4.93 20.41 24.15
CA PRO A 141 -4.17 20.94 23.02
C PRO A 141 -4.85 22.10 22.29
N ASP A 142 -6.18 22.25 22.39
CA ASP A 142 -6.91 23.37 21.77
C ASP A 142 -6.68 24.71 22.48
N SER A 143 -6.09 24.69 23.69
CA SER A 143 -5.72 25.89 24.43
C SER A 143 -4.61 26.70 23.73
N ASP A 144 -3.82 26.07 22.85
CA ASP A 144 -2.84 26.72 21.99
C ASP A 144 -3.17 26.48 20.52
N LYS A 145 -3.57 27.55 19.83
CA LYS A 145 -3.99 27.49 18.43
C LYS A 145 -2.88 27.01 17.49
N LEU A 146 -1.60 27.21 17.82
CA LEU A 146 -0.50 26.72 17.00
C LEU A 146 -0.38 25.20 17.10
N ILE A 147 -0.51 24.65 18.31
CA ILE A 147 -0.52 23.21 18.57
C ILE A 147 -1.72 22.54 17.91
N ALA A 148 -2.93 23.09 18.12
CA ALA A 148 -4.14 22.60 17.48
C ALA A 148 -4.03 22.59 15.94
N THR A 149 -3.44 23.64 15.36
CA THR A 149 -3.24 23.70 13.91
C THR A 149 -2.20 22.69 13.42
N ALA A 150 -1.13 22.45 14.18
CA ALA A 150 -0.11 21.46 13.83
C ALA A 150 -0.67 20.04 13.87
N LEU A 151 -1.32 19.67 14.98
CA LEU A 151 -1.94 18.35 15.18
C LEU A 151 -2.96 18.03 14.09
N TYR A 152 -3.84 18.98 13.76
CA TYR A 152 -4.81 18.82 12.68
C TYR A 152 -4.11 18.61 11.33
N TYR A 153 -3.05 19.36 11.04
CA TYR A 153 -2.36 19.23 9.76
C TYR A 153 -1.61 17.90 9.63
N GLY A 154 -1.02 17.40 10.71
CA GLY A 154 -0.42 16.06 10.78
C GLY A 154 -1.44 14.96 10.43
N LEU A 155 -2.57 14.93 11.13
CA LEU A 155 -3.68 14.03 10.82
C LEU A 155 -4.16 14.19 9.37
N PHE A 156 -4.33 15.43 8.91
CA PHE A 156 -4.83 15.71 7.56
C PHE A 156 -3.92 15.13 6.48
N THR A 157 -2.60 15.21 6.64
CA THR A 157 -1.67 14.68 5.63
C THR A 157 -1.62 13.16 5.64
N ASP A 158 -1.59 12.55 6.82
CA ASP A 158 -1.38 11.11 6.98
C ASP A 158 -2.61 10.27 6.63
N THR A 159 -3.79 10.87 6.72
CA THR A 159 -5.06 10.23 6.34
C THR A 159 -5.52 10.62 4.94
N ASN A 160 -4.58 10.95 4.04
CA ASN A 160 -4.85 11.33 2.66
C ASN A 160 -5.96 12.39 2.57
N ARG A 161 -5.77 13.51 3.26
CA ARG A 161 -6.72 14.63 3.34
C ARG A 161 -8.05 14.22 3.98
N LEU A 162 -7.98 13.43 5.05
CA LEU A 162 -9.11 12.90 5.82
C LEU A 162 -9.95 11.86 5.08
N SER A 163 -9.57 11.45 3.87
CA SER A 163 -10.31 10.44 3.10
C SER A 163 -10.13 9.03 3.64
N GLU A 164 -9.03 8.78 4.37
CA GLU A 164 -8.67 7.48 4.94
C GLU A 164 -8.90 7.41 6.45
N ILE A 165 -9.78 8.26 7.00
CA ILE A 165 -10.16 8.19 8.42
C ILE A 165 -11.11 7.02 8.69
N SER A 166 -10.58 6.03 9.38
CA SER A 166 -11.33 4.85 9.81
C SER A 166 -11.61 4.84 11.33
N HIS A 167 -10.66 5.29 12.15
CA HIS A 167 -10.76 5.22 13.61
C HIS A 167 -11.59 6.39 14.18
N PRO A 168 -12.49 6.17 15.17
CA PRO A 168 -13.28 7.25 15.77
C PRO A 168 -12.43 8.38 16.38
N LEU A 169 -11.29 8.04 16.97
CA LEU A 169 -10.38 9.01 17.60
C LEU A 169 -9.85 10.07 16.62
N ASP A 170 -9.59 9.70 15.36
CA ASP A 170 -9.16 10.64 14.32
C ASP A 170 -10.29 11.62 13.98
N ARG A 171 -11.54 11.15 13.95
CA ARG A 171 -12.72 11.99 13.74
C ARG A 171 -12.91 12.96 14.90
N ASP A 172 -12.81 12.45 16.12
CA ASP A 172 -12.93 13.27 17.34
C ASP A 172 -11.89 14.40 17.35
N MET A 173 -10.62 14.10 17.02
CA MET A 173 -9.59 15.13 16.93
C MET A 173 -9.89 16.14 15.81
N ALA A 174 -10.25 15.67 14.61
CA ALA A 174 -10.54 16.53 13.47
C ALA A 174 -11.71 17.48 13.73
N GLU A 175 -12.72 17.04 14.49
CA GLU A 175 -13.90 17.84 14.85
C GLU A 175 -13.63 18.79 16.03
N GLN A 176 -12.79 18.39 16.99
CA GLN A 176 -12.54 19.17 18.21
C GLN A 176 -11.59 20.35 17.99
N LEU A 177 -10.54 20.21 17.17
CA LEU A 177 -9.47 21.20 17.08
C LEU A 177 -9.89 22.51 16.36
N THR A 178 -9.69 23.65 17.03
CA THR A 178 -9.94 25.00 16.53
C THR A 178 -8.74 25.55 15.76
N VAL A 179 -8.63 25.20 14.48
CA VAL A 179 -7.43 25.50 13.67
C VAL A 179 -7.36 26.92 13.09
N ASN A 180 -6.14 27.34 12.73
CA ASN A 180 -5.92 28.46 11.81
C ASN A 180 -6.15 28.03 10.35
N LYS A 181 -7.40 28.17 9.88
CA LYS A 181 -7.81 27.81 8.51
C LYS A 181 -7.02 28.51 7.39
N ALA A 182 -6.41 29.68 7.65
CA ALA A 182 -5.59 30.35 6.65
C ALA A 182 -4.24 29.64 6.46
N VAL A 183 -3.60 29.26 7.57
CA VAL A 183 -2.33 28.52 7.57
C VAL A 183 -2.54 27.12 7.00
N ILE A 184 -3.60 26.39 7.39
CA ILE A 184 -3.96 25.11 6.77
C ILE A 184 -4.08 25.25 5.25
N ARG A 185 -4.85 26.23 4.76
CA ARG A 185 -5.00 26.47 3.32
C ARG A 185 -3.68 26.81 2.63
N ALA A 186 -2.80 27.58 3.26
CA ALA A 186 -1.49 27.90 2.70
C ALA A 186 -0.62 26.63 2.56
N MET A 187 -0.56 25.80 3.60
CA MET A 187 0.20 24.54 3.60
C MET A 187 -0.35 23.55 2.56
N CYS A 188 -1.68 23.34 2.51
CA CYS A 188 -2.32 22.44 1.55
C CYS A 188 -2.04 22.79 0.07
N ASN A 189 -1.83 24.09 -0.23
CA ASN A 189 -1.61 24.58 -1.60
C ASN A 189 -0.13 24.86 -1.94
N SER A 190 0.80 24.44 -1.09
CA SER A 190 2.23 24.68 -1.26
C SER A 190 3.05 23.39 -1.34
N ASN A 191 2.51 22.36 -2.00
CA ASN A 191 3.19 21.06 -2.16
C ASN A 191 4.33 21.09 -3.20
N ILE A 192 4.34 22.10 -4.07
CA ILE A 192 5.41 22.33 -5.05
C ILE A 192 5.91 23.78 -4.93
N SER A 193 7.21 23.98 -5.13
CA SER A 193 7.81 25.31 -5.24
C SER A 193 7.52 25.96 -6.59
N LEU A 194 7.74 27.28 -6.69
CA LEU A 194 7.59 28.01 -7.95
C LEU A 194 8.57 27.53 -9.04
N GLU A 195 9.77 27.12 -8.64
CA GLU A 195 10.76 26.53 -9.53
C GLU A 195 10.27 25.18 -10.07
N GLU A 196 9.79 24.30 -9.19
CA GLU A 196 9.23 22.99 -9.57
C GLU A 196 7.96 23.13 -10.43
N LEU A 197 7.11 24.13 -10.15
CA LEU A 197 5.98 24.46 -11.01
C LEU A 197 6.44 24.88 -12.42
N THR A 198 7.47 25.72 -12.51
CA THR A 198 8.03 26.16 -13.80
C THR A 198 8.63 24.99 -14.56
N LEU A 199 9.39 24.12 -13.89
CA LEU A 199 9.97 22.89 -14.44
C LEU A 199 8.86 21.93 -14.93
N SER A 200 7.84 21.72 -14.12
CA SER A 200 6.69 20.88 -14.47
C SER A 200 5.97 21.42 -15.70
N GLY A 201 5.71 22.73 -15.76
CA GLY A 201 5.07 23.36 -16.91
C GLY A 201 5.85 23.20 -18.21
N LYS A 202 7.19 23.34 -18.17
CA LYS A 202 8.05 23.07 -19.34
C LYS A 202 7.98 21.59 -19.76
N ALA A 203 8.12 20.67 -18.80
CA ALA A 203 8.10 19.24 -19.07
C ALA A 203 6.78 18.81 -19.72
N ILE A 204 5.65 19.28 -19.18
CA ILE A 204 4.32 19.03 -19.73
C ILE A 204 4.18 19.59 -21.15
N PHE A 205 4.75 20.76 -21.43
CA PHE A 205 4.71 21.35 -22.77
C PHE A 205 5.49 20.53 -23.81
N GLU A 206 6.61 19.90 -23.42
CA GLU A 206 7.50 19.10 -24.30
C GLU A 206 7.16 17.61 -24.32
N ASN A 207 5.91 17.23 -24.08
CA ASN A 207 5.48 15.84 -24.00
C ASN A 207 5.52 15.09 -25.36
N TYR A 208 5.63 13.76 -25.29
CA TYR A 208 5.37 12.84 -26.39
C TYR A 208 4.10 12.04 -26.12
N TYR A 209 3.12 12.10 -27.03
CA TYR A 209 1.85 11.38 -26.94
C TYR A 209 1.76 10.27 -27.99
N ASN A 210 1.47 9.05 -27.54
CA ASN A 210 1.12 7.94 -28.41
C ASN A 210 -0.41 7.80 -28.47
N GLU A 211 -1.00 8.18 -29.61
CA GLU A 211 -2.45 8.17 -29.81
C GLU A 211 -3.06 6.76 -29.85
N SER A 212 -2.30 5.76 -30.31
CA SER A 212 -2.82 4.39 -30.46
C SER A 212 -2.98 3.68 -29.12
N ASN A 213 -2.02 3.87 -28.21
CA ASN A 213 -2.01 3.25 -26.88
C ASN A 213 -2.34 4.23 -25.74
N LYS A 214 -2.67 5.49 -26.08
CA LYS A 214 -3.10 6.55 -25.16
C LYS A 214 -2.16 6.79 -23.97
N TYR A 215 -0.85 6.80 -24.22
CA TYR A 215 0.14 7.10 -23.19
C TYR A 215 0.95 8.36 -23.49
N LEU A 216 1.41 9.01 -22.42
CA LEU A 216 2.38 10.10 -22.46
C LEU A 216 3.74 9.66 -21.96
N VAL A 217 4.79 10.09 -22.66
CA VAL A 217 6.18 10.09 -22.16
C VAL A 217 6.60 11.54 -21.98
N ILE A 218 6.98 11.91 -20.75
CA ILE A 218 7.33 13.28 -20.39
C ILE A 218 8.75 13.32 -19.85
N ARG A 219 9.62 14.08 -20.53
CA ARG A 219 10.96 14.37 -20.04
C ARG A 219 10.94 15.62 -19.17
N ALA A 220 11.46 15.50 -17.96
CA ALA A 220 11.70 16.61 -17.05
C ALA A 220 13.21 16.93 -16.94
N GLU A 221 13.51 18.15 -16.52
CA GLU A 221 14.83 18.51 -15.98
C GLU A 221 15.07 17.76 -14.64
N LYS A 222 16.32 17.66 -14.18
CA LYS A 222 16.66 17.01 -12.90
C LYS A 222 15.92 17.69 -11.75
N CYS A 223 15.11 16.95 -11.03
CA CYS A 223 14.23 17.44 -9.97
C CYS A 223 14.11 16.43 -8.82
N ASP A 224 13.41 16.81 -7.75
CA ASP A 224 12.97 15.84 -6.74
C ASP A 224 12.06 14.78 -7.41
N PRO A 225 12.26 13.47 -7.15
CA PRO A 225 11.47 12.41 -7.79
C PRO A 225 9.96 12.55 -7.59
N ASN A 226 9.51 13.20 -6.51
CA ASN A 226 8.09 13.46 -6.27
C ASN A 226 7.48 14.38 -7.34
N ILE A 227 8.27 15.26 -7.95
CA ILE A 227 7.82 16.16 -9.02
C ILE A 227 7.50 15.38 -10.30
N LEU A 228 8.20 14.28 -10.58
CA LEU A 228 7.78 13.36 -11.66
C LEU A 228 6.37 12.81 -11.39
N GLY A 229 6.06 12.54 -10.12
CA GLY A 229 4.72 12.14 -9.71
C GLY A 229 3.67 13.22 -9.94
N VAL A 230 3.97 14.48 -9.62
CA VAL A 230 3.09 15.64 -9.86
C VAL A 230 2.84 15.84 -11.35
N ILE A 231 3.90 15.78 -12.16
CA ILE A 231 3.81 15.88 -13.63
C ILE A 231 2.90 14.79 -14.18
N SER A 232 3.11 13.53 -13.76
CA SER A 232 2.30 12.41 -14.23
C SER A 232 0.85 12.46 -13.74
N ASP A 233 0.60 12.86 -12.48
CA ASP A 233 -0.75 12.99 -11.94
C ASP A 233 -1.54 14.08 -12.71
N PHE A 234 -0.92 15.23 -12.99
CA PHE A 234 -1.54 16.28 -13.81
C PHE A 234 -1.77 15.84 -15.27
N ALA A 235 -0.82 15.11 -15.85
CA ALA A 235 -0.93 14.62 -17.21
C ALA A 235 -2.10 13.63 -17.40
N LEU A 236 -2.44 12.84 -16.38
CA LEU A 236 -3.61 11.94 -16.39
C LEU A 236 -4.95 12.67 -16.29
N GLU A 237 -4.99 13.97 -15.98
CA GLU A 237 -6.25 14.74 -16.02
C GLU A 237 -6.73 15.01 -17.46
N ALA A 238 -5.88 14.75 -18.47
CA ALA A 238 -6.26 14.83 -19.87
C ALA A 238 -7.16 13.65 -20.29
N ASP A 239 -8.25 13.93 -20.98
CA ASP A 239 -9.29 12.97 -21.37
C ASP A 239 -8.82 11.84 -22.30
N ALA A 240 -7.71 12.04 -23.00
CA ALA A 240 -7.13 11.10 -23.94
C ALA A 240 -5.96 10.27 -23.36
N VAL A 241 -5.59 10.44 -22.08
CA VAL A 241 -4.38 9.84 -21.50
C VAL A 241 -4.75 8.79 -20.45
N ASP A 242 -4.42 7.54 -20.74
CA ASP A 242 -4.65 6.40 -19.83
C ASP A 242 -3.43 6.08 -18.95
N VAL A 243 -2.23 6.37 -19.46
CA VAL A 243 -0.94 6.09 -18.82
C VAL A 243 0.03 7.25 -19.02
N CYS A 244 0.78 7.62 -17.98
CA CYS A 244 1.86 8.60 -18.10
C CYS A 244 3.16 8.07 -17.48
N VAL A 245 4.25 8.19 -18.23
CA VAL A 245 5.62 7.97 -17.74
C VAL A 245 6.39 9.29 -17.78
N ALA A 246 6.65 9.89 -16.62
CA ALA A 246 7.52 11.05 -16.51
C ALA A 246 8.90 10.62 -16.03
N TYR A 247 9.97 11.18 -16.60
CA TYR A 247 11.34 10.81 -16.22
C TYR A 247 12.32 11.98 -16.30
N TYR A 248 13.43 11.89 -15.58
CA TYR A 248 14.60 12.73 -15.83
C TYR A 248 15.87 11.87 -15.88
N THR A 249 16.90 12.36 -16.56
CA THR A 249 18.22 11.72 -16.60
C THR A 249 19.16 12.43 -15.63
N GLY A 250 19.56 11.74 -14.56
CA GLY A 250 20.60 12.19 -13.65
C GLY A 250 21.98 11.67 -14.05
N ASP A 251 22.98 11.91 -13.19
CA ASP A 251 24.38 11.56 -13.46
C ASP A 251 24.63 10.04 -13.35
N GLU A 252 24.00 9.39 -12.37
CA GLU A 252 24.16 7.96 -12.08
C GLU A 252 22.94 7.11 -12.49
N GLU A 253 21.77 7.74 -12.56
CA GLU A 253 20.51 7.03 -12.79
C GLU A 253 19.51 7.90 -13.55
N ILE A 254 18.68 7.24 -14.36
CA ILE A 254 17.43 7.79 -14.86
C ILE A 254 16.35 7.43 -13.86
N LYS A 255 15.66 8.44 -13.32
CA LYS A 255 14.49 8.21 -12.47
C LYS A 255 13.23 8.42 -13.26
N PHE A 256 12.23 7.58 -13.03
CA PHE A 256 10.94 7.68 -13.69
C PHE A 256 9.79 7.42 -12.71
N SER A 257 8.65 8.03 -13.02
CA SER A 257 7.34 7.85 -12.38
C SER A 257 6.39 7.27 -13.40
N VAL A 258 5.55 6.32 -12.98
CA VAL A 258 4.47 5.74 -13.79
C VAL A 258 3.15 6.04 -13.08
N ARG A 259 2.18 6.54 -13.85
CA ARG A 259 0.79 6.67 -13.43
C ARG A 259 -0.11 5.99 -14.44
N SER A 260 -1.15 5.32 -13.94
CA SER A 260 -2.21 4.78 -14.77
C SER A 260 -3.58 5.02 -14.16
N CYS A 261 -4.56 5.36 -15.01
CA CYS A 261 -5.97 5.41 -14.67
C CYS A 261 -6.80 4.32 -15.40
N THR A 262 -6.13 3.40 -16.10
CA THR A 262 -6.79 2.26 -16.77
C THR A 262 -6.55 0.96 -16.02
N LYS A 263 -7.59 0.13 -15.92
CA LYS A 263 -7.50 -1.22 -15.35
C LYS A 263 -6.65 -2.18 -16.18
N GLU A 264 -6.44 -1.90 -17.47
CA GLU A 264 -5.66 -2.78 -18.36
C GLU A 264 -4.14 -2.70 -18.11
N VAL A 265 -3.67 -1.64 -17.44
CA VAL A 265 -2.25 -1.37 -17.24
C VAL A 265 -1.98 -1.03 -15.78
N HIS A 266 -1.52 -2.00 -15.00
CA HIS A 266 -1.05 -1.70 -13.66
C HIS A 266 0.33 -0.99 -13.70
N ALA A 267 0.43 0.15 -13.02
CA ALA A 267 1.62 1.01 -13.00
C ALA A 267 2.85 0.29 -12.41
N ASN A 268 2.68 -0.52 -11.36
CA ASN A 268 3.74 -1.31 -10.74
C ASN A 268 4.33 -2.37 -11.69
N GLU A 269 3.48 -3.07 -12.44
CA GLU A 269 3.91 -4.04 -13.46
C GLU A 269 4.64 -3.35 -14.60
N LEU A 270 4.11 -2.23 -15.09
CA LEU A 270 4.75 -1.45 -16.15
C LEU A 270 6.09 -0.87 -15.68
N ALA A 271 6.20 -0.37 -14.45
CA ALA A 271 7.47 0.11 -13.90
C ALA A 271 8.51 -1.01 -13.78
N SER A 272 8.07 -2.21 -13.34
CA SER A 272 8.92 -3.41 -13.30
C SER A 272 9.39 -3.80 -14.70
N TYR A 273 8.50 -3.75 -15.69
CA TYR A 273 8.81 -4.05 -17.09
C TYR A 273 9.78 -3.03 -17.70
N ILE A 274 9.56 -1.73 -17.51
CA ILE A 274 10.44 -0.66 -18.00
C ILE A 274 11.86 -0.83 -17.46
N SER A 275 12.03 -1.25 -16.20
CA SER A 275 13.33 -1.34 -15.53
C SER A 275 14.00 -2.73 -15.60
N GLU A 276 13.34 -3.71 -16.21
CA GLU A 276 13.79 -5.10 -16.26
C GLU A 276 15.20 -5.22 -16.87
N GLY A 277 16.12 -5.81 -16.10
CA GLY A 277 17.51 -6.04 -16.51
C GLY A 277 18.43 -4.80 -16.52
N VAL A 278 17.89 -3.60 -16.31
CA VAL A 278 18.65 -2.33 -16.35
C VAL A 278 18.52 -1.49 -15.09
N GLY A 279 17.68 -1.89 -14.14
CA GLY A 279 17.45 -1.15 -12.90
C GLY A 279 16.42 -1.82 -12.00
N GLY A 280 15.58 -1.02 -11.34
CA GLY A 280 14.52 -1.49 -10.45
C GLY A 280 13.31 -0.58 -10.50
N GLY A 281 12.11 -1.18 -10.48
CA GLY A 281 10.84 -0.48 -10.56
C GLY A 281 9.77 -1.25 -9.78
N GLY A 282 8.78 -0.51 -9.28
CA GLY A 282 7.71 -1.05 -8.45
C GLY A 282 6.82 0.04 -7.88
N GLY A 283 5.84 -0.36 -7.08
CA GLY A 283 4.88 0.55 -6.47
C GLY A 283 3.50 -0.08 -6.39
N HIS A 284 2.47 0.75 -6.50
CA HIS A 284 1.06 0.35 -6.46
C HIS A 284 0.44 0.27 -7.87
N ILE A 285 -0.76 -0.28 -7.96
CA ILE A 285 -1.47 -0.53 -9.21
C ILE A 285 -1.70 0.74 -10.05
N TYR A 286 -1.87 1.91 -9.42
CA TYR A 286 -2.10 3.19 -10.11
C TYR A 286 -0.89 4.13 -10.09
N LYS A 287 0.03 3.94 -9.12
CA LYS A 287 1.17 4.83 -8.90
C LYS A 287 2.43 4.03 -8.60
N ALA A 288 3.41 4.15 -9.49
CA ALA A 288 4.68 3.45 -9.37
C ALA A 288 5.84 4.34 -9.82
N GLY A 289 7.05 3.83 -9.68
CA GLY A 289 8.24 4.50 -10.17
C GLY A 289 9.43 3.55 -10.19
N GLY A 290 10.57 4.07 -10.61
CA GLY A 290 11.78 3.28 -10.65
C GLY A 290 12.99 4.06 -11.11
N THR A 291 14.08 3.31 -11.25
CA THR A 291 15.39 3.78 -11.64
C THR A 291 15.95 2.90 -12.74
N ILE A 292 16.60 3.47 -13.74
CA ILE A 292 17.35 2.77 -14.79
C ILE A 292 18.80 3.25 -14.73
N ARG A 293 19.75 2.34 -14.88
CA ARG A 293 21.17 2.64 -15.02
C ARG A 293 21.49 3.06 -16.47
N PRO A 294 21.90 4.30 -16.74
CA PRO A 294 22.11 4.80 -18.09
C PRO A 294 23.13 3.98 -18.89
N GLU A 295 24.12 3.40 -18.23
CA GLU A 295 25.15 2.56 -18.86
C GLU A 295 24.63 1.20 -19.37
N LEU A 296 23.44 0.78 -18.92
CA LEU A 296 22.84 -0.50 -19.33
C LEU A 296 21.87 -0.35 -20.52
N ILE A 297 21.56 0.87 -20.96
CA ILE A 297 20.70 1.11 -22.13
C ILE A 297 21.53 1.33 -23.40
N ALA A 298 21.35 0.48 -24.41
CA ALA A 298 22.23 0.39 -25.59
C ALA A 298 22.34 1.70 -26.41
N ASP A 299 21.28 2.51 -26.46
CA ASP A 299 21.24 3.75 -27.24
C ASP A 299 21.56 5.01 -26.39
N GLY A 300 21.79 4.85 -25.07
CA GLY A 300 22.06 5.94 -24.11
C GLY A 300 20.93 6.97 -23.92
N ARG A 301 19.87 6.90 -24.73
CA ARG A 301 18.74 7.84 -24.71
C ARG A 301 17.55 7.22 -24.00
N ALA A 302 17.22 7.76 -22.83
CA ALA A 302 16.12 7.31 -22.00
C ALA A 302 14.76 7.33 -22.73
N GLU A 303 14.49 8.39 -23.52
CA GLU A 303 13.22 8.57 -24.23
C GLU A 303 12.89 7.39 -25.14
N GLY A 304 13.80 7.07 -26.06
CA GLY A 304 13.60 5.99 -27.02
C GLY A 304 13.62 4.60 -26.38
N TYR A 305 14.34 4.44 -25.26
CA TYR A 305 14.27 3.20 -24.48
C TYR A 305 12.90 3.03 -23.81
N ILE A 306 12.41 4.05 -23.10
CA ILE A 306 11.13 4.02 -22.39
C ILE A 306 9.98 3.84 -23.39
N ASP A 307 9.98 4.57 -24.50
CA ASP A 307 8.95 4.45 -25.54
C ASP A 307 8.93 3.05 -26.14
N ARG A 308 10.10 2.47 -26.47
CA ARG A 308 10.18 1.09 -26.95
C ARG A 308 9.66 0.08 -25.93
N ARG A 309 10.00 0.25 -24.65
CA ARG A 309 9.48 -0.63 -23.58
C ARG A 309 7.97 -0.50 -23.42
N LEU A 310 7.40 0.69 -23.60
CA LEU A 310 5.95 0.91 -23.59
C LEU A 310 5.31 0.16 -24.77
N ILE A 311 5.79 0.37 -25.99
CA ILE A 311 5.29 -0.34 -27.19
C ILE A 311 5.36 -1.85 -26.98
N ASP A 312 6.53 -2.38 -26.56
CA ASP A 312 6.71 -3.80 -26.28
C ASP A 312 5.75 -4.30 -25.20
N TYR A 313 5.42 -3.49 -24.19
CA TYR A 313 4.48 -3.86 -23.13
C TYR A 313 3.06 -4.01 -23.68
N TYR A 314 2.58 -3.02 -24.44
CA TYR A 314 1.26 -3.08 -25.08
C TYR A 314 1.18 -4.23 -26.12
N ASP A 315 2.26 -4.47 -26.86
CA ASP A 315 2.36 -5.56 -27.83
C ASP A 315 2.60 -6.93 -27.19
N LYS A 316 2.92 -7.01 -25.90
CA LYS A 316 3.12 -8.30 -25.22
C LYS A 316 1.80 -8.96 -24.86
N TYR A 317 0.87 -8.22 -24.27
CA TYR A 317 -0.34 -8.79 -23.67
C TYR A 317 -1.55 -8.68 -24.60
N MET A 318 -2.37 -9.75 -24.64
CA MET A 318 -3.72 -9.69 -25.21
C MET A 318 -4.72 -9.41 -24.08
N VAL A 319 -5.45 -8.30 -24.17
CA VAL A 319 -6.50 -7.97 -23.20
C VAL A 319 -7.82 -8.61 -23.64
N MET A 320 -8.49 -9.29 -22.71
CA MET A 320 -9.72 -10.03 -22.96
C MET A 320 -10.79 -9.68 -21.93
N TYR A 321 -11.99 -9.42 -22.40
CA TYR A 321 -13.16 -9.15 -21.57
C TYR A 321 -14.16 -10.28 -21.76
N ALA A 322 -14.24 -11.20 -20.79
CA ALA A 322 -15.09 -12.39 -20.88
C ALA A 322 -16.56 -12.04 -21.13
N LYS A 323 -17.04 -10.94 -20.53
CA LYS A 323 -18.42 -10.44 -20.69
C LYS A 323 -18.77 -10.01 -22.12
N ASP A 324 -17.78 -9.60 -22.92
CA ASP A 324 -17.96 -9.02 -24.25
C ASP A 324 -17.54 -9.98 -25.36
N MET A 325 -17.23 -11.24 -25.03
CA MET A 325 -16.69 -12.20 -25.99
C MET A 325 -17.13 -13.64 -25.75
N THR A 326 -17.01 -14.45 -26.80
CA THR A 326 -17.18 -15.90 -26.74
C THR A 326 -15.99 -16.57 -27.41
N LEU A 327 -15.41 -17.59 -26.80
CA LEU A 327 -14.30 -18.33 -27.40
C LEU A 327 -14.80 -19.32 -28.47
N ASP A 328 -14.06 -19.41 -29.57
CA ASP A 328 -14.24 -20.50 -30.53
C ASP A 328 -13.62 -21.79 -29.96
N THR A 329 -14.48 -22.62 -29.38
CA THR A 329 -14.08 -23.90 -28.76
C THR A 329 -13.85 -25.03 -29.76
N SER A 330 -14.00 -24.80 -31.07
CA SER A 330 -13.82 -25.85 -32.09
C SER A 330 -12.40 -26.45 -32.10
N THR A 331 -11.41 -25.68 -31.66
CA THR A 331 -10.00 -26.12 -31.54
C THR A 331 -9.60 -26.52 -30.12
N PHE A 332 -10.52 -26.40 -29.16
CA PHE A 332 -10.26 -26.68 -27.75
C PHE A 332 -10.51 -28.16 -27.47
N LYS A 333 -9.76 -28.70 -26.51
CA LYS A 333 -10.01 -30.05 -25.99
C LYS A 333 -11.00 -29.98 -24.84
N LYS A 334 -11.80 -31.02 -24.66
CA LYS A 334 -12.70 -31.16 -23.52
C LYS A 334 -11.96 -31.75 -22.33
N TYR A 335 -12.26 -31.21 -21.17
CA TYR A 335 -11.76 -31.72 -19.91
C TYR A 335 -12.86 -31.78 -18.88
N GLU A 336 -12.75 -32.75 -17.98
CA GLU A 336 -13.59 -32.89 -16.82
C GLU A 336 -12.77 -32.57 -15.57
N LYS A 337 -13.32 -31.74 -14.70
CA LYS A 337 -12.69 -31.40 -13.42
C LYS A 337 -12.49 -32.68 -12.61
N ILE A 338 -11.25 -32.95 -12.23
CA ILE A 338 -10.92 -34.06 -11.34
C ILE A 338 -11.48 -33.68 -9.96
N PRO A 339 -12.25 -34.56 -9.30
CA PRO A 339 -12.71 -34.33 -7.94
C PRO A 339 -11.54 -33.95 -7.03
N GLN A 340 -11.53 -32.71 -6.56
CA GLN A 340 -10.46 -32.20 -5.73
C GLN A 340 -10.84 -32.29 -4.26
N GLU A 341 -9.93 -32.83 -3.48
CA GLU A 341 -9.96 -32.65 -2.04
C GLU A 341 -9.44 -31.26 -1.69
N LEU A 342 -10.33 -30.44 -1.15
CA LEU A 342 -10.09 -29.08 -0.67
C LEU A 342 -10.31 -29.01 0.84
N GLY A 343 -9.83 -27.94 1.46
CA GLY A 343 -10.17 -27.62 2.84
C GLY A 343 -11.38 -26.71 2.91
N VAL A 344 -12.16 -26.81 3.98
CA VAL A 344 -13.21 -25.84 4.31
C VAL A 344 -13.16 -25.49 5.79
N VAL A 345 -13.32 -24.21 6.12
CA VAL A 345 -13.34 -23.71 7.49
C VAL A 345 -14.64 -22.98 7.74
N SER A 346 -15.34 -23.34 8.81
CA SER A 346 -16.50 -22.57 9.27
C SER A 346 -16.00 -21.41 10.14
N LEU A 347 -16.25 -20.17 9.71
CA LEU A 347 -15.67 -19.00 10.38
C LEU A 347 -16.14 -18.83 11.83
N LYS A 348 -17.40 -19.17 12.11
CA LYS A 348 -17.96 -19.17 13.48
C LYS A 348 -17.29 -20.16 14.44
N LYS A 349 -16.53 -21.14 13.92
CA LYS A 349 -15.70 -22.04 14.76
C LYS A 349 -14.35 -21.42 15.13
N VAL A 350 -13.92 -20.37 14.42
CA VAL A 350 -12.61 -19.72 14.61
C VAL A 350 -12.75 -18.47 15.48
N PHE A 351 -13.72 -17.61 15.15
CA PHE A 351 -14.05 -16.39 15.88
C PHE A 351 -15.57 -16.26 16.07
N PRO A 352 -16.05 -15.50 17.08
CA PRO A 352 -17.48 -15.23 17.27
C PRO A 352 -18.13 -14.56 16.05
N ILE A 353 -19.44 -14.75 15.88
CA ILE A 353 -20.24 -14.01 14.90
C ILE A 353 -20.10 -12.50 15.15
N ASP A 354 -20.16 -11.71 14.09
CA ASP A 354 -19.96 -10.25 14.04
C ASP A 354 -18.51 -9.78 14.25
N THR A 355 -17.54 -10.70 14.41
CA THR A 355 -16.11 -10.34 14.44
C THR A 355 -15.64 -9.93 13.04
N HIS A 356 -14.96 -8.79 12.93
CA HIS A 356 -14.27 -8.38 11.71
C HIS A 356 -12.88 -9.02 11.66
N VAL A 357 -12.64 -9.82 10.64
CA VAL A 357 -11.43 -10.63 10.52
C VAL A 357 -10.71 -10.34 9.21
N GLU A 358 -9.38 -10.31 9.29
CA GLU A 358 -8.46 -10.20 8.16
C GLU A 358 -7.79 -11.56 7.94
N ILE A 359 -7.84 -12.06 6.71
CA ILE A 359 -7.26 -13.34 6.32
C ILE A 359 -6.08 -13.05 5.42
N ARG A 360 -4.88 -13.34 5.92
CA ARG A 360 -3.64 -13.16 5.17
C ARG A 360 -3.33 -14.38 4.32
N THR A 361 -3.16 -14.14 3.02
CA THR A 361 -2.87 -15.16 2.00
C THR A 361 -1.68 -14.72 1.14
N MET A 362 -1.18 -15.61 0.28
CA MET A 362 -0.17 -15.24 -0.73
C MET A 362 -0.70 -14.30 -1.81
N GLU A 363 -2.02 -14.29 -2.04
CA GLU A 363 -2.68 -13.50 -3.08
C GLU A 363 -3.14 -12.13 -2.58
N GLY A 364 -2.97 -11.85 -1.28
CA GLY A 364 -3.38 -10.63 -0.61
C GLY A 364 -4.21 -10.87 0.65
N ASP A 365 -4.47 -9.80 1.38
CA ASP A 365 -5.29 -9.81 2.58
C ASP A 365 -6.79 -9.73 2.20
N ILE A 366 -7.61 -10.59 2.80
CA ILE A 366 -9.07 -10.64 2.60
C ILE A 366 -9.75 -10.25 3.90
N THR A 367 -10.57 -9.20 3.87
CA THR A 367 -11.35 -8.77 5.05
C THR A 367 -12.79 -9.24 4.94
N VAL A 368 -13.29 -9.93 5.96
CA VAL A 368 -14.68 -10.39 6.04
C VAL A 368 -15.25 -10.20 7.44
N THR A 369 -16.57 -10.19 7.54
CA THR A 369 -17.27 -10.25 8.85
C THR A 369 -17.75 -11.68 9.07
N VAL A 370 -17.52 -12.23 10.26
CA VAL A 370 -17.96 -13.59 10.58
C VAL A 370 -19.48 -13.64 10.67
N THR A 371 -20.11 -14.41 9.80
CA THR A 371 -21.56 -14.71 9.85
C THR A 371 -21.81 -16.21 10.05
N ASP A 372 -23.06 -16.57 10.36
CA ASP A 372 -23.43 -17.97 10.64
C ASP A 372 -23.29 -18.89 9.42
N ASP A 373 -23.41 -18.32 8.21
CA ASP A 373 -23.47 -19.00 6.92
C ASP A 373 -22.19 -18.83 6.08
N LEU A 374 -21.16 -18.17 6.59
CA LEU A 374 -19.92 -17.92 5.86
C LEU A 374 -18.84 -18.94 6.20
N TYR A 375 -18.25 -19.51 5.15
CA TYR A 375 -17.15 -20.45 5.21
C TYR A 375 -15.97 -19.91 4.40
N LEU A 376 -14.76 -20.40 4.70
CA LEU A 376 -13.58 -20.21 3.86
C LEU A 376 -13.20 -21.52 3.20
N MET A 377 -12.97 -21.49 1.89
CA MET A 377 -12.37 -22.60 1.16
C MET A 377 -10.86 -22.47 1.19
N VAL A 378 -10.17 -23.61 1.30
CA VAL A 378 -8.72 -23.75 1.12
C VAL A 378 -8.46 -24.55 -0.13
N GLY A 379 -7.90 -23.88 -1.12
CA GLY A 379 -7.63 -24.44 -2.44
C GLY A 379 -6.38 -25.33 -2.49
N LEU A 380 -5.94 -25.68 -3.71
CA LEU A 380 -4.87 -26.67 -3.88
C LEU A 380 -3.47 -26.09 -3.70
N ALA A 381 -3.29 -24.82 -4.02
CA ALA A 381 -2.04 -24.07 -3.90
C ALA A 381 -1.98 -23.22 -2.62
N GLY A 382 -3.07 -23.17 -1.85
CA GLY A 382 -3.18 -22.42 -0.60
C GLY A 382 -4.00 -21.14 -0.74
N GLU A 383 -4.61 -20.94 -1.91
CA GLU A 383 -5.57 -19.88 -2.19
C GLU A 383 -6.76 -19.99 -1.23
N ILE A 384 -7.23 -18.85 -0.73
CA ILE A 384 -8.37 -18.77 0.18
C ILE A 384 -9.45 -17.91 -0.45
N TYR A 385 -10.69 -18.38 -0.38
CA TYR A 385 -11.84 -17.58 -0.79
C TYR A 385 -13.08 -17.88 0.06
N PRO A 386 -13.92 -16.87 0.34
CA PRO A 386 -15.18 -17.06 1.04
C PRO A 386 -16.20 -17.84 0.20
N ILE A 387 -17.03 -18.64 0.86
CA ILE A 387 -18.17 -19.33 0.25
C ILE A 387 -19.35 -19.35 1.22
N ALA A 388 -20.54 -19.07 0.70
CA ALA A 388 -21.78 -19.21 1.46
C ALA A 388 -22.15 -20.69 1.65
N GLU A 389 -22.69 -21.04 2.82
CA GLU A 389 -23.04 -22.41 3.21
C GLU A 389 -23.92 -23.12 2.17
N LYS A 390 -24.90 -22.40 1.62
CA LYS A 390 -25.80 -22.94 0.59
C LYS A 390 -25.04 -23.43 -0.64
N LYS A 391 -24.06 -22.66 -1.12
CA LYS A 391 -23.23 -22.99 -2.30
C LYS A 391 -22.27 -24.12 -1.96
N LEU A 392 -21.68 -24.10 -0.77
CA LEU A 392 -20.82 -25.17 -0.28
C LEU A 392 -21.57 -26.53 -0.30
N ARG A 393 -22.76 -26.58 0.29
CA ARG A 393 -23.56 -27.81 0.38
C ARG A 393 -24.04 -28.34 -0.97
N SER A 394 -24.26 -27.48 -1.96
CA SER A 394 -24.64 -27.91 -3.31
C SER A 394 -23.47 -28.40 -4.15
N SER A 395 -22.24 -27.99 -3.83
CA SER A 395 -21.08 -28.17 -4.69
C SER A 395 -19.98 -29.05 -4.09
N TYR A 396 -20.08 -29.43 -2.81
CA TYR A 396 -19.04 -30.18 -2.11
C TYR A 396 -19.61 -31.22 -1.14
N PHE A 397 -18.93 -32.35 -1.02
CA PHE A 397 -19.23 -33.44 -0.10
C PHE A 397 -18.19 -33.46 1.03
N ALA A 398 -18.63 -33.45 2.28
CA ALA A 398 -17.72 -33.52 3.43
C ALA A 398 -17.13 -34.93 3.56
N LEU A 399 -15.81 -35.03 3.69
CA LEU A 399 -15.12 -36.30 3.86
C LEU A 399 -15.04 -36.75 5.32
N GLY A 400 -15.47 -35.91 6.27
CA GLY A 400 -15.54 -36.25 7.69
C GLY A 400 -14.18 -36.40 8.38
N ARG A 401 -13.11 -35.85 7.81
CA ARG A 401 -11.75 -35.86 8.35
C ARG A 401 -11.12 -34.47 8.29
N PRO A 402 -10.15 -34.15 9.16
CA PRO A 402 -9.38 -32.91 9.06
C PRO A 402 -8.67 -32.80 7.70
N TYR A 403 -8.57 -31.58 7.18
CA TYR A 403 -7.80 -31.29 5.97
C TYR A 403 -6.31 -31.19 6.31
N SER A 404 -5.47 -31.95 5.60
CA SER A 404 -4.05 -32.07 5.90
C SER A 404 -3.21 -31.87 4.64
N ARG A 405 -3.03 -30.61 4.23
CA ARG A 405 -2.11 -30.23 3.15
C ARG A 405 -1.15 -29.16 3.65
N THR A 406 0.11 -29.24 3.24
CA THR A 406 1.16 -28.26 3.51
C THR A 406 1.30 -27.29 2.34
N PHE A 407 1.45 -26.01 2.66
CA PHE A 407 1.62 -24.92 1.71
C PHE A 407 2.95 -24.20 1.96
N GLU A 408 3.46 -23.48 0.96
CA GLU A 408 4.64 -22.64 1.11
C GLU A 408 4.39 -21.52 2.14
N TYR A 409 3.18 -20.97 2.14
CA TYR A 409 2.67 -20.05 3.16
C TYR A 409 1.33 -20.57 3.68
N ALA A 410 1.24 -20.86 4.98
CA ALA A 410 0.00 -21.27 5.59
C ALA A 410 -0.91 -20.04 5.84
N PRO A 411 -2.14 -20.03 5.33
CA PRO A 411 -3.04 -18.90 5.51
C PRO A 411 -3.40 -18.72 6.99
N THR A 412 -3.49 -17.46 7.40
CA THR A 412 -3.79 -17.09 8.79
C THR A 412 -4.93 -16.11 8.84
N ILE A 413 -5.74 -16.21 9.89
CA ILE A 413 -6.90 -15.35 10.12
C ILE A 413 -6.69 -14.61 11.44
N LYS A 414 -6.91 -13.29 11.40
CA LYS A 414 -6.67 -12.36 12.49
C LYS A 414 -7.95 -11.61 12.80
N ASP A 415 -8.29 -11.48 14.07
CA ASP A 415 -9.28 -10.50 14.53
C ASP A 415 -8.67 -9.10 14.46
N ILE A 416 -9.32 -8.19 13.72
CA ILE A 416 -8.82 -6.84 13.47
C ILE A 416 -8.76 -6.02 14.77
N GLN A 417 -9.68 -6.26 15.71
CA GLN A 417 -9.74 -5.50 16.96
C GLN A 417 -8.75 -6.01 18.01
N SER A 418 -8.67 -7.33 18.21
CA SER A 418 -7.85 -7.92 19.26
C SER A 418 -6.43 -8.29 18.83
N ASP A 419 -6.15 -8.29 17.51
CA ASP A 419 -4.92 -8.81 16.91
C ASP A 419 -4.66 -10.31 17.19
N GLU A 420 -5.66 -11.04 17.73
CA GLU A 420 -5.57 -12.48 17.93
C GLU A 420 -5.45 -13.16 16.56
N LYS A 421 -4.38 -13.94 16.38
CA LYS A 421 -4.06 -14.62 15.13
C LYS A 421 -4.21 -16.13 15.27
N LYS A 422 -4.94 -16.76 14.35
CA LYS A 422 -5.18 -18.21 14.28
C LYS A 422 -4.76 -18.77 12.92
N SER A 423 -4.28 -20.02 12.92
CA SER A 423 -4.01 -20.77 11.68
C SER A 423 -5.33 -21.20 11.06
N VAL A 424 -5.55 -20.94 9.77
CA VAL A 424 -6.77 -21.37 9.06
C VAL A 424 -6.81 -22.90 8.94
N ILE A 425 -5.65 -23.54 8.75
CA ILE A 425 -5.53 -24.97 8.51
C ILE A 425 -5.93 -25.80 9.73
N ASP A 426 -5.74 -25.29 10.94
CA ASP A 426 -6.05 -26.00 12.20
C ASP A 426 -7.57 -26.25 12.36
N TYR A 427 -8.40 -25.46 11.67
CA TYR A 427 -9.86 -25.55 11.70
C TYR A 427 -10.44 -26.14 10.40
N ALA A 428 -9.58 -26.54 9.45
CA ALA A 428 -10.02 -26.98 8.13
C ALA A 428 -10.47 -28.44 8.13
N GLU A 429 -11.66 -28.69 7.60
CA GLU A 429 -12.22 -30.01 7.32
C GLU A 429 -12.07 -30.34 5.83
N ALA A 430 -11.80 -31.60 5.50
CA ALA A 430 -11.63 -32.03 4.13
C ALA A 430 -12.99 -32.18 3.43
N VAL A 431 -13.12 -31.55 2.26
CA VAL A 431 -14.28 -31.68 1.36
C VAL A 431 -13.82 -32.09 -0.02
N ILE A 432 -14.70 -32.76 -0.78
CA ILE A 432 -14.46 -33.10 -2.17
C ILE A 432 -15.52 -32.45 -3.06
N SER A 433 -15.12 -31.86 -4.18
CA SER A 433 -16.06 -31.24 -5.11
C SER A 433 -17.05 -32.27 -5.68
N ILE A 434 -18.34 -31.94 -5.61
CA ILE A 434 -19.44 -32.69 -6.23
C ILE A 434 -19.64 -32.14 -7.64
N GLY A 435 -19.55 -33.03 -8.64
CA GLY A 435 -19.93 -32.70 -10.01
C GLY A 435 -18.76 -32.70 -10.99
N SER A 436 -19.05 -33.24 -12.16
CA SER A 436 -18.24 -33.16 -13.36
C SER A 436 -18.42 -31.80 -14.01
N THR A 437 -17.76 -30.75 -13.49
CA THR A 437 -17.64 -29.52 -14.28
C THR A 437 -16.81 -29.84 -15.51
N ARG A 438 -17.41 -29.68 -16.68
CA ARG A 438 -16.72 -29.85 -17.96
C ARG A 438 -16.35 -28.50 -18.51
N ILE A 439 -15.15 -28.46 -19.08
CA ILE A 439 -14.59 -27.26 -19.68
C ILE A 439 -14.02 -27.59 -21.04
N TYR A 440 -13.98 -26.58 -21.89
CA TYR A 440 -13.09 -26.54 -23.03
C TYR A 440 -11.82 -25.80 -22.62
N ALA A 441 -10.65 -26.33 -22.96
CA ALA A 441 -9.39 -25.66 -22.67
C ALA A 441 -8.39 -25.74 -23.83
N LYS A 442 -7.54 -24.73 -23.90
CA LYS A 442 -6.41 -24.65 -24.82
C LYS A 442 -5.23 -23.95 -24.12
N PRO A 443 -3.98 -24.41 -24.32
CA PRO A 443 -2.82 -23.66 -23.85
C PRO A 443 -2.70 -22.32 -24.59
N LEU A 444 -2.34 -21.29 -23.86
CA LEU A 444 -2.06 -19.94 -24.34
C LEU A 444 -0.75 -19.93 -25.13
N ASP A 445 -0.80 -19.31 -26.31
CA ASP A 445 0.34 -19.05 -27.19
C ASP A 445 0.93 -17.64 -27.01
N ARG A 446 0.22 -16.76 -26.30
CA ARG A 446 0.63 -15.41 -25.95
C ARG A 446 0.15 -15.06 -24.54
N PRO A 447 0.87 -14.21 -23.79
CA PRO A 447 0.39 -13.74 -22.49
C PRO A 447 -0.92 -12.95 -22.61
N ILE A 448 -1.83 -13.15 -21.66
CA ILE A 448 -3.14 -12.48 -21.65
C ILE A 448 -3.40 -11.77 -20.33
N LYS A 449 -4.28 -10.77 -20.38
CA LYS A 449 -4.95 -10.16 -19.23
C LYS A 449 -6.44 -10.40 -19.39
N LEU A 450 -7.00 -11.28 -18.58
CA LEU A 450 -8.40 -11.67 -18.65
C LEU A 450 -9.21 -10.99 -17.54
N PHE A 451 -10.12 -10.12 -17.93
CA PHE A 451 -11.20 -9.65 -17.07
C PHE A 451 -12.34 -10.65 -17.16
N THR A 452 -12.72 -11.21 -16.01
CA THR A 452 -13.77 -12.23 -15.93
C THR A 452 -15.15 -11.58 -15.97
N GLU A 453 -16.20 -12.38 -16.14
CA GLU A 453 -17.58 -11.87 -16.02
C GLU A 453 -17.88 -11.34 -14.61
N TRP A 454 -17.20 -11.86 -13.59
CA TRP A 454 -17.47 -11.56 -12.17
C TRP A 454 -16.65 -10.40 -11.61
N ASP A 455 -15.53 -10.08 -12.25
CA ASP A 455 -14.62 -9.02 -11.87
C ASP A 455 -14.11 -8.35 -13.14
N ASP A 456 -14.68 -7.17 -13.42
CA ASP A 456 -14.26 -6.34 -14.54
C ASP A 456 -13.31 -5.23 -14.13
N GLU A 457 -12.85 -5.18 -12.88
CA GLU A 457 -11.88 -4.19 -12.40
C GLU A 457 -10.47 -4.80 -12.25
N LYS A 458 -10.37 -6.09 -11.93
CA LYS A 458 -9.09 -6.82 -11.85
C LYS A 458 -9.00 -7.87 -12.96
N TYR A 459 -7.81 -7.98 -13.54
CA TYR A 459 -7.52 -9.04 -14.49
C TYR A 459 -6.76 -10.21 -13.86
N TYR A 460 -7.01 -11.40 -14.40
CA TYR A 460 -6.19 -12.58 -14.19
C TYR A 460 -5.13 -12.65 -15.29
N TYR A 461 -3.87 -12.70 -14.88
CA TYR A 461 -2.75 -12.88 -15.79
C TYR A 461 -2.62 -14.35 -16.20
N GLY A 462 -2.44 -14.59 -17.50
CA GLY A 462 -2.05 -15.90 -18.03
C GLY A 462 -0.79 -15.78 -18.86
N ASP A 463 0.20 -16.63 -18.60
CA ASP A 463 1.44 -16.68 -19.37
C ASP A 463 1.40 -17.78 -20.45
N VAL A 464 2.39 -17.77 -21.35
CA VAL A 464 2.52 -18.78 -22.39
C VAL A 464 2.59 -20.19 -21.78
N GLY A 465 1.70 -21.05 -22.26
CA GLY A 465 1.52 -22.43 -21.80
C GLY A 465 0.52 -22.60 -20.67
N ASP A 466 0.10 -21.53 -19.97
CA ASP A 466 -1.09 -21.60 -19.11
C ASP A 466 -2.33 -21.86 -19.96
N TYR A 467 -3.41 -22.33 -19.35
CA TYR A 467 -4.61 -22.71 -20.08
C TYR A 467 -5.66 -21.62 -19.98
N ILE A 468 -6.17 -21.16 -21.12
CA ILE A 468 -7.46 -20.49 -21.16
C ILE A 468 -8.55 -21.54 -21.20
N THR A 469 -9.57 -21.35 -20.37
CA THR A 469 -10.65 -22.31 -20.18
C THR A 469 -11.98 -21.61 -20.26
N VAL A 470 -13.00 -22.33 -20.73
CA VAL A 470 -14.41 -21.90 -20.71
C VAL A 470 -15.29 -23.07 -20.33
N ARG A 471 -16.33 -22.83 -19.55
CA ARG A 471 -17.25 -23.89 -19.15
C ARG A 471 -18.10 -24.39 -20.31
N GLU A 472 -18.41 -25.68 -20.29
CA GLU A 472 -19.30 -26.28 -21.29
C GLU A 472 -20.75 -25.80 -21.15
N ASP A 473 -21.19 -25.49 -19.93
CA ASP A 473 -22.55 -25.04 -19.60
C ASP A 473 -22.70 -23.51 -19.56
N ASP A 474 -21.59 -22.76 -19.58
CA ASP A 474 -21.59 -21.29 -19.54
C ASP A 474 -20.46 -20.72 -20.43
N PRO A 475 -20.78 -20.16 -21.61
CA PRO A 475 -19.78 -19.66 -22.54
C PRO A 475 -19.09 -18.36 -22.12
N HIS A 476 -19.57 -17.66 -21.07
CA HIS A 476 -18.95 -16.44 -20.53
C HIS A 476 -18.14 -16.69 -19.25
N ASP A 477 -18.26 -17.88 -18.63
CA ASP A 477 -17.39 -18.32 -17.54
C ASP A 477 -16.02 -18.76 -18.08
N ILE A 478 -15.23 -17.76 -18.48
CA ILE A 478 -13.88 -17.87 -19.02
C ILE A 478 -12.88 -17.54 -17.91
N TYR A 479 -11.89 -18.41 -17.71
CA TYR A 479 -10.83 -18.21 -16.71
C TYR A 479 -9.51 -18.84 -17.14
N VAL A 480 -8.42 -18.38 -16.52
CA VAL A 480 -7.05 -18.90 -16.74
C VAL A 480 -6.69 -19.91 -15.65
N VAL A 481 -5.99 -20.97 -16.05
CA VAL A 481 -5.45 -21.97 -15.13
C VAL A 481 -3.96 -22.14 -15.38
N ASN A 482 -3.15 -22.03 -14.32
CA ASN A 482 -1.71 -22.21 -14.43
C ASN A 482 -1.34 -23.61 -14.96
N ARG A 483 -0.39 -23.67 -15.90
CA ARG A 483 0.04 -24.90 -16.58
C ARG A 483 0.49 -26.01 -15.63
N THR A 484 1.10 -25.65 -14.49
CA THR A 484 1.60 -26.62 -13.51
C THR A 484 0.48 -27.23 -12.66
N MET A 485 -0.68 -26.57 -12.65
CA MET A 485 -1.86 -27.00 -11.89
C MET A 485 -2.91 -27.66 -12.78
N PHE A 486 -2.89 -27.41 -14.09
CA PHE A 486 -3.94 -27.84 -15.00
C PHE A 486 -4.19 -29.35 -14.96
N ASP A 487 -3.14 -30.18 -15.14
CA ASP A 487 -3.27 -31.65 -15.13
C ASP A 487 -3.63 -32.22 -13.75
N ARG A 488 -3.43 -31.44 -12.69
CA ARG A 488 -3.86 -31.82 -11.33
C ARG A 488 -5.34 -31.56 -11.14
N LEU A 489 -5.87 -30.55 -11.83
CA LEU A 489 -7.25 -30.05 -11.71
C LEU A 489 -8.20 -30.71 -12.71
N TYR A 490 -7.71 -31.12 -13.86
CA TYR A 490 -8.51 -31.54 -15.00
C TYR A 490 -7.95 -32.79 -15.67
N LYS A 491 -8.85 -33.65 -16.14
CA LYS A 491 -8.52 -34.81 -16.99
C LYS A 491 -9.19 -34.63 -18.35
N GLU A 492 -8.46 -34.92 -19.43
CA GLU A 492 -9.04 -34.87 -20.79
C GLU A 492 -10.20 -35.88 -20.88
N CYS A 493 -11.28 -35.48 -21.53
CA CYS A 493 -12.44 -36.34 -21.76
C CYS A 493 -12.94 -36.18 -23.22
N ASP A 494 -13.70 -37.17 -23.68
CA ASP A 494 -14.25 -37.19 -25.05
C ASP A 494 -15.34 -36.14 -25.30
#